data_AF-A0A527ZQ07-F1
#
_entry.id   AF-A0A527ZQ07-F1
#
_cell.length_a   1.000
_cell.length_b   1.000
_cell.length_c   1.000
_cell.angle_alpha   90.00
_cell.angle_beta   90.00
_cell.angle_gamma   90.00
#
_symmetry.space_group_name_H-M   'P 1'
#
loop_
_entity.id
_entity.type
_entity.pdbx_description
1 polymer ?
#
loop_
_entity_poly.entity_id
_entity_poly.type
_entity_poly.pdbx_seq_one_letter_code
_entity_poly.pdbx_strand_id
1 'polypeptide(L)'
;MHTGLTHTLDFDRDGKTSGHLSIPFSIDRSPYFQVKVPICLIRNGEGPSLLLMAGNHGDEYEGELSLAKLIRRLDAERIKGRVTILPMANAPAVMAAKRCSPLDGGNLNRAFPG
;
A
#
# COMPACT_ATOMS: atom_id res chain seq x y z
N MET A 1 2.40 -12.72 20.27
CA MET A 1 2.77 -12.05 19.02
C MET A 1 1.58 -11.22 18.57
N HIS A 2 1.75 -9.93 18.30
CA HIS A 2 0.67 -9.13 17.70
C HIS A 2 0.57 -9.53 16.22
N THR A 3 -0.19 -10.58 15.94
CA THR A 3 -0.51 -11.03 14.59
C THR A 3 -1.64 -10.16 14.07
N GLY A 4 -1.34 -9.21 13.18
CA GLY A 4 -2.37 -8.42 12.54
C GLY A 4 -1.85 -7.17 11.86
N LEU A 5 -2.39 -6.89 10.68
CA LEU A 5 -2.28 -5.59 10.03
C LEU A 5 -3.12 -4.57 10.82
N THR A 6 -2.56 -3.38 11.06
CA THR A 6 -3.22 -2.31 11.81
C THR A 6 -3.24 -1.00 11.03
N HIS A 7 -4.30 -0.22 11.17
CA HIS A 7 -4.44 1.11 10.58
C HIS A 7 -5.45 1.95 11.36
N THR A 8 -5.42 3.27 11.15
CA THR A 8 -6.41 4.23 11.65
C THR A 8 -7.31 4.77 10.55
N LEU A 9 -7.22 4.19 9.34
CA LEU A 9 -7.95 4.63 8.15
C LEU A 9 -9.43 4.29 8.24
N ASP A 10 -10.27 5.26 7.87
CA ASP A 10 -11.69 5.08 7.59
C ASP A 10 -11.87 4.87 6.08
N PHE A 11 -12.34 3.69 5.68
CA PHE A 11 -12.52 3.32 4.28
C PHE A 11 -13.82 3.86 3.67
N ASP A 12 -14.77 4.29 4.48
CA ASP A 12 -16.09 4.75 4.04
C ASP A 12 -16.22 6.27 4.03
N ARG A 13 -15.26 6.99 4.62
CA ARG A 13 -15.14 8.43 4.52
C ARG A 13 -14.96 8.91 3.07
N ASP A 14 -15.83 9.81 2.64
CA ASP A 14 -15.67 10.57 1.40
C ASP A 14 -14.52 11.57 1.46
N GLY A 15 -13.97 11.89 0.29
CA GLY A 15 -12.78 12.70 0.12
C GLY A 15 -11.53 11.86 -0.15
N LYS A 16 -10.37 12.42 0.19
CA LYS A 16 -9.07 11.82 -0.08
C LYS A 16 -8.26 11.72 1.20
N THR A 17 -7.81 10.51 1.52
CA THR A 17 -7.02 10.21 2.71
C THR A 17 -5.78 9.42 2.33
N SER A 18 -4.62 9.82 2.83
CA SER A 18 -3.37 9.06 2.69
C SER A 18 -2.89 8.62 4.07
N GLY A 19 -2.33 7.41 4.15
CA GLY A 19 -1.77 6.88 5.38
C GLY A 19 -1.03 5.58 5.13
N HIS A 20 -1.00 4.70 6.13
CA HIS A 20 -0.23 3.46 6.07
C HIS A 20 -1.01 2.29 6.66
N LEU A 21 -0.85 1.12 6.04
CA LEU A 21 -1.13 -0.17 6.65
C LEU A 21 0.13 -0.62 7.40
N SER A 22 -0.02 -0.96 8.68
CA SER A 22 1.10 -1.23 9.57
C SER A 22 1.14 -2.70 9.96
N ILE A 23 2.22 -3.38 9.61
CA ILE A 23 2.42 -4.81 9.87
C ILE A 23 3.53 -4.95 10.90
N PRO A 24 3.26 -5.46 12.12
CA PRO A 24 4.29 -5.73 13.11
C PRO A 24 5.32 -6.71 12.57
N PHE A 25 6.60 -6.34 12.68
CA PHE A 25 7.71 -7.17 12.22
C PHE A 25 8.90 -6.98 13.17
N SER A 26 9.06 -7.88 14.13
CA SER A 26 10.13 -7.76 15.13
C SER A 26 11.50 -8.01 14.49
N ILE A 27 12.46 -7.13 14.78
CA ILE A 27 13.87 -7.26 14.36
C ILE A 27 14.80 -6.89 15.52
N ASP A 28 16.05 -7.35 15.49
CA ASP A 28 17.03 -7.09 16.56
C ASP A 28 17.18 -5.60 16.89
N ARG A 29 17.15 -4.74 15.87
CA ARG A 29 17.28 -3.28 16.05
C ARG A 29 16.06 -2.64 16.71
N SER A 30 14.89 -3.26 16.64
CA SER A 30 13.64 -2.71 17.17
C SER A 30 12.59 -3.81 17.33
N PRO A 31 12.31 -4.26 18.58
CA PRO A 31 11.35 -5.35 18.82
C PRO A 31 9.90 -4.96 18.45
N TYR A 32 9.60 -3.67 18.37
CA TYR A 32 8.30 -3.13 17.96
C TYR A 32 8.33 -2.49 16.57
N PHE A 33 9.27 -2.90 15.71
CA PHE A 33 9.30 -2.41 14.34
C PHE A 33 8.01 -2.78 13.59
N GLN A 34 7.61 -1.90 12.68
CA GLN A 34 6.45 -2.10 11.83
C GLN A 34 6.84 -1.79 10.39
N VAL A 35 6.56 -2.72 9.48
CA VAL A 35 6.55 -2.41 8.06
C VAL A 35 5.34 -1.52 7.79
N LYS A 36 5.58 -0.37 7.17
CA LYS A 36 4.54 0.59 6.79
C LYS A 36 4.33 0.54 5.28
N VAL A 37 3.18 0.02 4.85
CA VAL A 37 2.78 0.02 3.44
C VAL A 37 1.91 1.26 3.19
N PRO A 38 2.34 2.24 2.39
CA PRO A 38 1.55 3.43 2.11
C PRO A 38 0.31 3.08 1.28
N ILE A 39 -0.77 3.79 1.57
CA ILE A 39 -2.07 3.63 0.93
C ILE A 39 -2.72 5.00 0.77
N CYS A 40 -3.41 5.20 -0.36
CA CYS A 40 -4.29 6.35 -0.58
C CYS A 40 -5.71 5.86 -0.87
N LEU A 41 -6.68 6.41 -0.15
CA LEU A 41 -8.11 6.16 -0.31
C LEU A 41 -8.73 7.42 -0.91
N ILE A 42 -9.45 7.27 -2.01
CA ILE A 42 -10.21 8.35 -2.66
C ILE A 42 -11.63 7.83 -2.86
N ARG A 43 -12.61 8.51 -2.27
CA ARG A 43 -14.02 8.10 -2.31
C ARG A 43 -14.91 9.32 -2.55
N ASN A 44 -15.94 9.18 -3.38
CA ASN A 44 -16.95 10.22 -3.59
C ASN A 44 -18.28 9.60 -4.03
N GLY A 45 -19.25 9.55 -3.12
CA GLY A 45 -20.59 9.01 -3.38
C GLY A 45 -20.61 7.53 -3.84
N GLU A 46 -21.75 7.06 -4.30
CA GLU A 46 -21.92 5.66 -4.70
C GLU A 46 -21.28 5.35 -6.07
N GLY A 47 -20.77 4.13 -6.24
CA GLY A 47 -20.16 3.68 -7.49
C GLY A 47 -19.25 2.46 -7.33
N PRO A 48 -18.62 2.01 -8.42
CA PRO A 48 -17.69 0.88 -8.38
C PRO A 48 -16.45 1.19 -7.52
N SER A 49 -15.78 0.14 -7.07
CA SER A 49 -14.53 0.21 -6.32
C SER A 49 -13.38 -0.34 -7.17
N LEU A 50 -12.29 0.43 -7.26
CA LEU A 50 -11.08 0.07 -8.00
C LEU A 50 -9.87 0.01 -7.07
N LEU A 51 -9.14 -1.10 -7.12
CA LEU A 51 -7.81 -1.22 -6.49
C LEU A 51 -6.74 -1.03 -7.56
N LEU A 52 -5.82 -0.10 -7.31
CA LEU A 52 -4.62 0.12 -8.10
C LEU A 52 -3.39 -0.20 -7.25
N MET A 53 -2.55 -1.10 -7.72
CA MET A 53 -1.41 -1.60 -6.95
C MET A 53 -0.15 -1.65 -7.83
N ALA A 54 0.97 -1.24 -7.25
CA ALA A 54 2.31 -1.37 -7.82
C ALA A 54 3.32 -1.78 -6.74
N GLY A 55 4.58 -1.96 -7.12
CA GLY A 55 5.64 -2.38 -6.21
C GLY A 55 5.39 -3.76 -5.61
N ASN A 56 4.84 -4.70 -6.39
CA ASN A 56 4.75 -6.11 -5.99
C ASN A 56 6.16 -6.70 -5.87
N HIS A 57 6.98 -6.40 -6.88
CA HIS A 57 8.42 -6.49 -6.82
C HIS A 57 8.99 -5.07 -6.72
N GLY A 58 10.09 -4.90 -6.00
CA GLY A 58 10.67 -3.59 -5.70
C GLY A 58 11.58 -3.01 -6.76
N ASP A 59 11.83 -3.74 -7.83
CA ASP A 59 12.66 -3.36 -8.97
C ASP A 59 11.81 -3.00 -10.22
N GLU A 60 10.50 -2.76 -10.04
CA GLU A 60 9.50 -2.48 -11.11
C GLU A 60 8.86 -1.07 -10.93
N TYR A 61 9.53 -0.03 -11.40
CA TYR A 61 9.29 1.37 -10.97
C TYR A 61 8.12 2.09 -11.66
N GLU A 62 7.73 1.71 -12.88
CA GLU A 62 6.78 2.45 -13.71
C GLU A 62 5.42 2.59 -13.03
N GLY A 63 4.94 1.50 -12.43
CA GLY A 63 3.70 1.47 -11.68
C GLY A 63 3.77 2.37 -10.45
N GLU A 64 4.85 2.30 -9.68
CA GLU A 64 5.04 3.07 -8.44
C GLU A 64 5.01 4.57 -8.71
N LEU A 65 5.78 5.02 -9.71
CA LEU A 65 5.84 6.43 -10.11
C LEU A 65 4.52 6.91 -10.71
N SER A 66 3.85 6.08 -11.50
CA SER A 66 2.55 6.43 -12.09
C SER A 66 1.47 6.58 -11.01
N LEU A 67 1.42 5.67 -10.05
CA LEU A 67 0.48 5.73 -8.93
C LEU A 67 0.80 6.89 -7.98
N ALA A 68 2.07 7.18 -7.71
CA ALA A 68 2.46 8.37 -6.94
C ALA A 68 2.02 9.68 -7.63
N LYS A 69 2.16 9.76 -8.96
CA LYS A 69 1.65 10.90 -9.76
C LYS A 69 0.12 10.97 -9.73
N LEU A 70 -0.57 9.84 -9.84
CA LEU A 70 -2.03 9.79 -9.78
C LEU A 70 -2.54 10.24 -8.41
N ILE A 71 -1.96 9.77 -7.32
CA ILE A 71 -2.27 10.20 -5.95
C ILE A 71 -2.18 11.71 -5.84
N ARG A 72 -1.20 12.37 -6.46
CA ARG A 72 -1.08 13.84 -6.40
C ARG A 72 -2.11 14.59 -7.25
N ARG A 73 -2.64 13.98 -8.30
CA ARG A 73 -3.47 14.66 -9.33
C ARG A 73 -4.96 14.33 -9.27
N LEU A 74 -5.33 13.22 -8.64
CA LEU A 74 -6.70 12.79 -8.55
C LEU A 74 -7.35 13.38 -7.31
N ASP A 75 -8.34 14.22 -7.54
CA ASP A 75 -9.21 14.78 -6.50
C ASP A 75 -10.51 13.96 -6.42
N ALA A 76 -11.10 13.90 -5.23
CA ALA A 76 -12.25 13.03 -4.97
C ALA A 76 -13.48 13.43 -5.80
N GLU A 77 -13.64 14.73 -6.05
CA GLU A 77 -14.73 15.32 -6.81
C GLU A 77 -14.74 14.88 -8.29
N ARG A 78 -13.63 14.32 -8.77
CA ARG A 78 -13.47 13.86 -10.17
C ARG A 78 -13.90 12.42 -10.40
N ILE A 79 -14.29 11.69 -9.35
CA ILE A 79 -14.73 10.30 -9.44
C ILE A 79 -16.13 10.11 -8.86
N LYS A 80 -16.75 8.96 -9.17
CA LYS A 80 -17.92 8.42 -8.47
C LYS A 80 -17.60 7.01 -8.02
N GLY A 81 -17.78 6.70 -6.74
CA GLY A 81 -17.34 5.44 -6.13
C GLY A 81 -15.98 5.58 -5.43
N ARG A 82 -15.13 4.55 -5.54
CA ARG A 82 -13.89 4.42 -4.74
C ARG A 82 -12.67 4.05 -5.59
N VAL A 83 -11.54 4.67 -5.29
CA VAL A 83 -10.21 4.27 -5.77
C VAL A 83 -9.29 4.08 -4.56
N THR A 84 -8.77 2.87 -4.39
CA THR A 84 -7.74 2.52 -3.41
C THR A 84 -6.42 2.35 -4.12
N ILE A 85 -5.37 3.01 -3.66
CA ILE A 85 -4.05 3.00 -4.30
C ILE A 85 -2.98 2.51 -3.33
N LEU A 86 -2.28 1.45 -3.70
CA LEU A 86 -1.08 0.93 -3.03
C LEU A 86 0.13 1.12 -3.96
N PRO A 87 0.86 2.24 -3.86
CA PRO A 87 1.96 2.52 -4.79
C PRO A 87 3.19 1.62 -4.58
N MET A 88 3.29 0.96 -3.42
CA MET A 88 4.39 0.06 -3.07
C MET A 88 3.89 -1.07 -2.16
N ALA A 89 3.25 -2.08 -2.74
CA ALA A 89 2.63 -3.17 -2.00
C ALA A 89 3.63 -3.97 -1.15
N ASN A 90 4.80 -4.25 -1.72
CA ASN A 90 5.94 -4.86 -1.04
C ASN A 90 6.95 -3.79 -0.65
N ALA A 91 6.56 -2.88 0.25
CA ALA A 91 7.39 -1.73 0.65
C ALA A 91 8.85 -2.09 1.02
N PRO A 92 9.15 -3.19 1.74
CA PRO A 92 10.53 -3.59 2.00
C PRO A 92 11.34 -3.91 0.73
N ALA A 93 10.72 -4.56 -0.27
CA ALA A 93 11.35 -4.86 -1.55
C ALA A 93 11.61 -3.57 -2.34
N VAL A 94 10.62 -2.66 -2.41
CA VAL A 94 10.72 -1.36 -3.09
C VAL A 94 11.86 -0.53 -2.51
N MET A 95 11.91 -0.39 -1.18
CA MET A 95 12.97 0.37 -0.50
C MET A 95 14.36 -0.24 -0.68
N ALA A 96 14.44 -1.53 -1.03
CA ALA A 96 15.69 -2.22 -1.30
C ALA A 96 16.03 -2.32 -2.80
N ALA A 97 15.18 -1.82 -3.71
CA ALA A 97 15.30 -1.98 -5.15
C ALA A 97 15.52 -3.46 -5.56
N LYS A 98 14.75 -4.38 -4.96
CA LYS A 98 14.88 -5.83 -5.17
C LYS A 98 13.57 -6.45 -5.56
N ARG A 99 13.65 -7.53 -6.36
CA ARG A 99 12.48 -8.35 -6.68
C ARG A 99 11.72 -8.86 -5.45
N CYS A 100 12.43 -9.45 -4.50
CA CYS A 100 11.85 -10.05 -3.30
C CYS A 100 12.14 -9.21 -2.04
N SER A 101 11.32 -9.40 -1.02
CA SER A 101 11.52 -8.73 0.28
C SER A 101 12.86 -9.12 0.89
N PRO A 102 13.66 -8.16 1.37
CA PRO A 102 14.92 -8.45 2.05
C PRO A 102 14.72 -8.99 3.48
N LEU A 103 13.50 -8.96 4.01
CA LEU A 103 13.19 -9.39 5.38
C LEU A 103 13.04 -10.91 5.49
N ASP A 104 12.52 -11.55 4.45
CA ASP A 104 12.12 -12.95 4.43
C ASP A 104 12.44 -13.67 3.09
N GLY A 105 12.98 -12.95 2.10
CA GLY A 105 13.16 -13.47 0.75
C GLY A 105 11.86 -13.63 -0.03
N GLY A 106 10.73 -13.14 0.50
CA GLY A 106 9.39 -13.37 -0.01
C GLY A 106 9.14 -12.72 -1.38
N ASN A 107 8.63 -13.50 -2.31
CA ASN A 107 8.01 -13.01 -3.54
C ASN A 107 6.50 -12.81 -3.28
N LEU A 108 6.05 -11.56 -3.15
CA LEU A 108 4.64 -11.27 -2.83
C LEU A 108 3.68 -11.88 -3.87
N ASN A 109 4.04 -11.90 -5.15
CA ASN A 109 3.25 -12.52 -6.22
C ASN A 109 3.15 -14.06 -6.15
N ARG A 110 3.79 -14.69 -5.16
CA ARG A 110 3.70 -16.13 -4.87
C ARG A 110 3.19 -16.42 -3.46
N ALA A 111 2.88 -15.37 -2.70
CA ALA A 111 2.39 -15.47 -1.32
C ALA A 111 0.88 -15.34 -1.23
N PHE A 112 0.16 -15.17 -2.33
CA PHE A 112 -1.32 -15.17 -2.33
C PHE A 112 -1.85 -16.61 -2.19
N PRO A 113 -2.94 -16.84 -1.41
CA PRO A 113 -3.76 -15.86 -0.68
C PRO A 113 -3.22 -15.46 0.70
N GLY A 114 -2.13 -16.08 1.14
CA GLY A 114 -1.48 -15.94 2.44
C GLY A 114 -0.75 -17.22 2.79
#